data_AF-A0A8C4ISG5-F1
#
_entry.id   AF-A0A8C4ISG5-F1
#
_cell.length_a   1.000
_cell.length_b   1.000
_cell.length_c   1.000
_cell.angle_alpha   90.00
_cell.angle_beta   90.00
_cell.angle_gamma   90.00
#
_symmetry.space_group_name_H-M   'P 1'
#
loop_
_entity.id
_entity.type
_entity.pdbx_description
1 polymer ?
#
loop_
_entity_poly.entity_id
_entity_poly.type
_entity_poly.pdbx_seq_one_letter_code
_entity_poly.pdbx_strand_id
1 'polypeptide(L)'
;MAGRKRKMLAAAAPEQTVNKHKNRTDLKLNAETERSQYFTKNNQQHRLGEEFFNQSCLSLSKAFLGKVLVRRCADGTELRGRIVETEAYLGGEDKASHSAGGKRTERNTAMFMKPGTIYVYPIYGIYLCMNVSSEGEGAAVLLRSLEPLQGQPVMRQLRAARRKEGARQLKDKELCNGPSKLCQALDIPRYFDRRDLASDPEVWLERDPNTNPAEPHNIVSAPRIGIESHGEWARKPWRFYLRGHPCVSVVNKEAERQTLSGNVMNDLGPSDEQSDTGQHNVKRT
;
A
#
# COMPACT_ATOMS: atom_id res chain seq x y z
N MET A 1 -24.74 65.95 -28.65
CA MET A 1 -23.32 65.66 -28.94
C MET A 1 -22.44 66.24 -27.84
N ALA A 2 -21.47 65.44 -27.39
CA ALA A 2 -20.21 65.75 -26.68
C ALA A 2 -20.17 66.76 -25.51
N GLY A 3 -19.64 66.31 -24.37
CA GLY A 3 -19.11 67.20 -23.32
C GLY A 3 -18.71 66.50 -22.01
N ARG A 4 -17.50 65.91 -21.98
CA ARG A 4 -16.83 65.34 -20.79
C ARG A 4 -16.72 66.36 -19.64
N LYS A 5 -16.94 65.92 -18.39
CA LYS A 5 -16.16 66.40 -17.22
C LYS A 5 -15.75 65.25 -16.30
N ARG A 6 -14.44 65.14 -16.11
CA ARG A 6 -13.69 64.23 -15.25
C ARG A 6 -14.02 64.51 -13.78
N LYS A 7 -14.25 63.47 -12.97
CA LYS A 7 -14.09 63.54 -11.51
C LYS A 7 -12.80 62.83 -11.13
N MET A 8 -11.92 63.59 -10.49
CA MET A 8 -10.69 63.12 -9.86
C MET A 8 -11.04 62.30 -8.61
N LEU A 9 -10.40 61.15 -8.45
CA LEU A 9 -10.34 60.41 -7.20
C LEU A 9 -8.88 60.32 -6.76
N ALA A 10 -8.70 60.43 -5.46
CA ALA A 10 -7.48 60.79 -4.75
C ALA A 10 -6.39 59.71 -4.79
N ALA A 11 -5.17 60.19 -4.52
CA ALA A 11 -3.91 59.44 -4.48
C ALA A 11 -3.97 58.19 -3.58
N ALA A 12 -3.48 57.08 -4.11
CA ALA A 12 -3.22 55.85 -3.38
C ALA A 12 -1.86 55.97 -2.65
N ALA A 13 -1.87 55.69 -1.35
CA ALA A 13 -0.69 55.52 -0.51
C ALA A 13 0.01 54.18 -0.82
N PRO A 14 1.33 54.04 -0.56
CA PRO A 14 2.14 52.96 -1.10
C PRO A 14 1.81 51.59 -0.47
N GLU A 15 1.74 50.57 -1.32
CA GLU A 15 1.65 49.16 -0.93
C GLU A 15 2.91 48.76 -0.15
N GLN A 16 2.74 48.47 1.14
CA GLN A 16 3.71 47.71 1.92
C GLN A 16 3.54 46.22 1.60
N THR A 17 4.59 45.68 0.99
CA THR A 17 4.84 44.26 0.79
C THR A 17 4.86 43.52 2.13
N VAL A 18 3.85 42.70 2.40
CA VAL A 18 3.87 41.76 3.54
C VAL A 18 4.21 40.36 3.02
N ASN A 19 5.50 40.04 3.11
CA ASN A 19 6.05 38.70 3.02
C ASN A 19 5.38 37.77 4.05
N LYS A 20 4.42 36.95 3.62
CA LYS A 20 3.87 35.84 4.44
C LYS A 20 4.76 34.60 4.34
N HIS A 21 5.99 34.70 4.81
CA HIS A 21 6.85 33.55 5.12
C HIS A 21 7.50 33.82 6.46
N LYS A 22 6.85 33.38 7.54
CA LYS A 22 7.44 33.08 8.85
C LYS A 22 6.37 32.58 9.80
N ASN A 23 6.44 31.28 10.10
CA ASN A 23 6.50 30.72 11.45
C ASN A 23 6.20 29.22 11.36
N ARG A 24 7.25 28.46 11.03
CA ARG A 24 7.23 27.00 11.04
C ARG A 24 8.52 26.48 11.69
N THR A 25 8.83 26.98 12.86
CA THR A 25 9.90 26.45 13.72
C THR A 25 9.49 26.62 15.17
N ASP A 26 9.90 25.64 15.98
CA ASP A 26 9.88 25.60 17.45
C ASP A 26 8.66 24.97 18.12
N LEU A 27 8.47 23.66 17.85
CA LEU A 27 7.95 22.73 18.86
C LEU A 27 8.90 21.53 18.92
N LYS A 28 9.93 21.65 19.77
CA LYS A 28 10.72 20.51 20.23
C LYS A 28 9.82 19.65 21.12
N LEU A 29 9.24 18.58 20.57
CA LEU A 29 8.73 17.49 21.40
C LEU A 29 9.92 16.63 21.81
N ASN A 30 10.13 16.53 23.12
CA ASN A 30 10.96 15.48 23.72
C ASN A 30 10.31 14.13 23.43
N ALA A 31 10.67 13.54 22.29
CA ALA A 31 10.44 12.13 22.02
C ALA A 31 11.46 11.35 22.84
N GLU A 32 11.16 11.14 24.13
CA GLU A 32 11.80 10.07 24.87
C GLU A 32 11.54 8.78 24.10
N THR A 33 12.65 8.24 23.59
CA THR A 33 12.68 7.12 22.67
C THR A 33 12.20 5.89 23.44
N GLU A 34 10.91 5.57 23.36
CA GLU A 34 10.42 4.24 23.69
C GLU A 34 11.09 3.25 22.72
N ARG A 35 12.25 2.74 23.12
CA ARG A 35 13.00 1.72 22.39
C ARG A 35 12.14 0.47 22.40
N SER A 36 11.62 0.13 21.23
CA SER A 36 10.95 -1.15 20.99
C SER A 36 11.89 -2.29 21.41
N GLN A 37 11.41 -3.17 22.30
CA GLN A 37 12.11 -4.38 22.74
C GLN A 37 12.42 -5.36 21.61
N TYR A 38 11.86 -5.14 20.41
CA TYR A 38 11.94 -6.06 19.28
C TYR A 38 13.16 -5.81 18.36
N PHE A 39 13.90 -4.69 18.50
CA PHE A 39 14.96 -4.34 17.54
C PHE A 39 16.24 -3.81 18.21
N THR A 40 17.30 -4.63 18.23
CA THR A 40 18.68 -4.24 18.62
C THR A 40 19.52 -3.91 17.38
N LYS A 41 20.42 -2.93 17.51
CA LYS A 41 21.24 -2.28 16.45
C LYS A 41 21.86 -3.23 15.42
N ASN A 42 21.16 -3.51 14.32
CA ASN A 42 21.74 -3.83 13.00
C ASN A 42 20.67 -3.70 11.88
N ASN A 43 20.24 -2.46 11.59
CA ASN A 43 19.07 -2.19 10.72
C ASN A 43 19.16 -2.73 9.28
N GLN A 44 20.36 -3.05 8.75
CA GLN A 44 20.47 -3.56 7.37
C GLN A 44 20.29 -5.08 7.25
N GLN A 45 20.51 -5.86 8.31
CA GLN A 45 20.41 -7.32 8.22
C GLN A 45 18.97 -7.82 8.05
N HIS A 46 17.98 -6.95 8.26
CA HIS A 46 16.57 -7.31 8.19
C HIS A 46 15.89 -6.84 6.91
N ARG A 47 16.49 -5.91 6.14
CA ARG A 47 15.87 -5.36 4.93
C ARG A 47 15.72 -6.44 3.86
N LEU A 48 14.53 -6.50 3.25
CA LEU A 48 14.26 -7.38 2.11
C LEU A 48 14.79 -6.75 0.82
N GLY A 49 15.61 -7.50 0.10
CA GLY A 49 16.20 -7.10 -1.19
C GLY A 49 15.32 -7.46 -2.39
N GLU A 50 15.83 -7.18 -3.59
CA GLU A 50 15.13 -7.36 -4.87
C GLU A 50 14.59 -8.79 -5.06
N GLU A 51 15.38 -9.80 -4.69
CA GLU A 51 15.00 -11.22 -4.80
C GLU A 51 13.69 -11.57 -4.07
N PHE A 52 13.37 -10.86 -2.98
CA PHE A 52 12.11 -11.09 -2.27
C PHE A 52 10.89 -10.64 -3.08
N PHE A 53 11.05 -9.58 -3.89
CA PHE A 53 9.97 -9.01 -4.68
C PHE A 53 9.78 -9.72 -6.01
N ASN A 54 10.85 -10.33 -6.55
CA ASN A 54 10.86 -11.02 -7.83
C ASN A 54 10.21 -12.41 -7.76
N GLN A 55 8.89 -12.43 -7.59
CA GLN A 55 8.07 -13.63 -7.56
C GLN A 55 6.65 -13.30 -8.01
N SER A 56 5.88 -14.33 -8.40
CA SER A 56 4.49 -14.18 -8.83
C SER A 56 3.66 -13.34 -7.86
N CYS A 57 2.70 -12.58 -8.39
CA CYS A 57 1.86 -11.67 -7.60
C CYS A 57 1.15 -12.35 -6.42
N LEU A 58 0.66 -13.58 -6.61
CA LEU A 58 -0.01 -14.36 -5.56
C LEU A 58 0.99 -14.80 -4.48
N SER A 59 2.16 -15.31 -4.89
CA SER A 59 3.24 -15.68 -3.97
C SER A 59 3.71 -14.48 -3.16
N LEU A 60 3.95 -13.34 -3.81
CA LEU A 60 4.36 -12.10 -3.15
C LEU A 60 3.31 -11.62 -2.14
N SER A 61 2.03 -11.68 -2.52
CA SER A 61 0.93 -11.25 -1.65
C SER A 61 0.90 -12.01 -0.33
N LYS A 62 1.13 -13.33 -0.37
CA LYS A 62 1.24 -14.16 0.83
C LYS A 62 2.55 -13.92 1.56
N ALA A 63 3.66 -13.80 0.83
CA ALA A 63 5.00 -13.59 1.41
C ALA A 63 5.11 -12.28 2.19
N PHE A 64 4.36 -11.25 1.81
CA PHE A 64 4.26 -10.00 2.55
C PHE A 64 3.66 -10.15 3.94
N LEU A 65 2.75 -11.12 4.16
CA LEU A 65 2.14 -11.31 5.46
C LEU A 65 3.23 -11.60 6.53
N GLY A 66 3.17 -10.85 7.63
CA GLY A 66 4.15 -10.90 8.70
C GLY A 66 5.42 -10.06 8.49
N LYS A 67 5.63 -9.48 7.30
CA LYS A 67 6.76 -8.56 7.06
C LYS A 67 6.47 -7.17 7.63
N VAL A 68 7.50 -6.44 8.01
CA VAL A 68 7.37 -5.13 8.66
C VAL A 68 7.66 -4.03 7.66
N LEU A 69 6.63 -3.23 7.34
CA LEU A 69 6.80 -2.01 6.58
C LEU A 69 7.34 -0.93 7.51
N VAL A 70 8.46 -0.33 7.11
CA VAL A 70 9.12 0.74 7.86
C VAL A 70 9.08 2.02 7.05
N ARG A 71 8.74 3.12 7.72
CA ARG A 71 8.79 4.48 7.20
C ARG A 71 9.69 5.32 8.11
N ARG A 72 10.71 5.96 7.55
CA ARG A 72 11.57 6.92 8.27
C ARG A 72 11.25 8.37 7.90
N CYS A 73 10.56 9.07 8.78
CA CYS A 73 10.20 10.48 8.63
C CYS A 73 11.43 11.40 8.51
N ALA A 74 11.22 12.64 8.04
CA ALA A 74 12.30 13.60 7.81
C ALA A 74 13.06 14.00 9.09
N ASP A 75 12.42 13.89 10.25
CA ASP A 75 13.00 14.12 11.57
C ASP A 75 13.77 12.89 12.13
N GLY A 76 13.84 11.80 11.36
CA GLY A 76 14.46 10.54 11.75
C GLY A 76 13.52 9.58 12.50
N THR A 77 12.28 9.98 12.80
CA THR A 77 11.31 9.09 13.45
C THR A 77 10.98 7.90 12.55
N GLU A 78 11.09 6.68 13.08
CA GLU A 78 10.67 5.46 12.39
C GLU A 78 9.28 5.00 12.82
N LEU A 79 8.40 4.84 11.84
CA LEU A 79 7.07 4.25 11.97
C LEU A 79 7.12 2.83 11.41
N ARG A 80 6.63 1.86 12.17
CA ARG A 80 6.71 0.44 11.80
C ARG A 80 5.34 -0.22 11.89
N GLY A 81 4.98 -1.00 10.88
CA GLY A 81 3.76 -1.78 10.89
C GLY A 81 3.92 -3.14 10.22
N ARG A 82 3.51 -4.21 10.89
CA ARG A 82 3.52 -5.57 10.32
C ARG A 82 2.35 -5.72 9.35
N ILE A 83 2.60 -6.19 8.14
CA ILE A 83 1.56 -6.43 7.14
C ILE A 83 0.72 -7.62 7.57
N VAL A 84 -0.60 -7.41 7.65
CA VAL A 84 -1.58 -8.44 8.06
C VAL A 84 -2.67 -8.69 7.03
N GLU A 85 -2.71 -7.88 5.96
CA GLU A 85 -3.67 -8.03 4.85
C GLU A 85 -3.12 -7.44 3.55
N THR A 86 -3.26 -8.19 2.46
CA THR A 86 -2.84 -7.83 1.10
C THR A 86 -3.90 -8.24 0.06
N GLU A 87 -3.84 -7.64 -1.13
CA GLU A 87 -4.60 -8.11 -2.31
C GLU A 87 -3.68 -8.21 -3.52
N ALA A 88 -3.83 -9.29 -4.30
CA ALA A 88 -3.17 -9.46 -5.57
C ALA A 88 -4.01 -8.85 -6.71
N TYR A 89 -3.35 -8.14 -7.61
CA TYR A 89 -3.89 -7.68 -8.88
C TYR A 89 -2.97 -8.19 -9.98
N LEU A 90 -3.41 -9.19 -10.75
CA LEU A 90 -2.52 -9.97 -11.64
C LEU A 90 -2.19 -9.25 -12.95
N GLY A 91 -2.80 -8.09 -13.21
CA GLY A 91 -2.77 -7.48 -14.54
C GLY A 91 -3.40 -8.39 -15.59
N GLY A 92 -2.99 -8.24 -16.85
CA GLY A 92 -3.47 -9.09 -17.95
C GLY A 92 -4.99 -9.23 -17.96
N GLU A 93 -5.50 -10.43 -17.73
CA GLU A 93 -6.93 -10.73 -17.73
C GLU A 93 -7.71 -10.18 -16.54
N ASP A 94 -7.03 -9.78 -15.45
CA ASP A 94 -7.66 -9.30 -14.23
C ASP A 94 -8.42 -7.99 -14.44
N LYS A 95 -9.72 -8.11 -14.71
CA LYS A 95 -10.62 -6.97 -14.97
C LYS A 95 -10.74 -6.00 -13.80
N ALA A 96 -10.40 -6.43 -12.58
CA ALA A 96 -10.37 -5.53 -11.41
C ALA A 96 -9.06 -4.75 -11.29
N SER A 97 -8.02 -5.09 -12.08
CA SER A 97 -6.74 -4.41 -12.08
C SER A 97 -6.76 -3.13 -12.91
N HIS A 98 -5.96 -2.12 -12.50
CA HIS A 98 -5.71 -0.95 -13.33
C HIS A 98 -4.99 -1.26 -14.65
N SER A 99 -4.32 -2.41 -14.72
CA SER A 99 -3.60 -2.92 -15.89
C SER A 99 -4.39 -3.97 -16.69
N ALA A 100 -5.70 -4.09 -16.45
CA ALA A 100 -6.58 -4.99 -17.19
C ALA A 100 -6.42 -4.84 -18.71
N GLY A 101 -6.36 -5.96 -19.43
CA GLY A 101 -6.08 -6.03 -20.86
C GLY A 101 -4.69 -5.54 -21.27
N GLY A 102 -3.72 -5.50 -20.35
CA GLY A 102 -2.40 -4.93 -20.60
C GLY A 102 -2.39 -3.40 -20.69
N LYS A 103 -3.45 -2.72 -20.22
CA LYS A 103 -3.59 -1.27 -20.33
C LYS A 103 -2.48 -0.53 -19.59
N ARG A 104 -1.63 0.18 -20.33
CA ARG A 104 -0.59 1.07 -19.81
C ARG A 104 -1.03 2.52 -19.88
N THR A 105 -0.87 3.23 -18.76
CA THR A 105 -1.13 4.66 -18.62
C THR A 105 0.01 5.29 -17.80
N GLU A 106 0.13 6.60 -17.85
CA GLU A 106 1.07 7.32 -16.99
C GLU A 106 0.84 6.99 -15.50
N ARG A 107 -0.43 6.85 -15.10
CA ARG A 107 -0.80 6.57 -13.71
C ARG A 107 -0.32 5.20 -13.24
N ASN A 108 -0.40 4.15 -14.04
CA ASN A 108 -0.09 2.78 -13.60
C ASN A 108 1.29 2.29 -14.07
N THR A 109 2.15 3.19 -14.55
CA THR A 109 3.50 2.86 -15.04
C THR A 109 4.29 2.02 -14.04
N ALA A 110 4.18 2.30 -12.74
CA ALA A 110 4.86 1.56 -11.68
C ALA A 110 4.52 0.04 -11.67
N MET A 111 3.32 -0.36 -12.09
CA MET A 111 2.94 -1.78 -12.18
C MET A 111 3.64 -2.53 -13.32
N PHE A 112 4.24 -1.80 -14.27
CA PHE A 112 5.00 -2.35 -15.40
C PHE A 112 6.52 -2.12 -15.23
N MET A 113 6.93 -1.63 -14.06
CA MET A 113 8.33 -1.48 -13.69
C MET A 113 8.79 -2.72 -12.91
N LYS A 114 10.10 -2.81 -12.66
CA LYS A 114 10.71 -3.96 -11.98
C LYS A 114 9.98 -4.33 -10.67
N PRO A 115 9.94 -5.61 -10.28
CA PRO A 115 9.39 -6.02 -8.99
C PRO A 115 10.00 -5.23 -7.83
N GLY A 116 9.18 -4.89 -6.84
CA GLY A 116 9.58 -4.02 -5.72
C GLY A 116 9.34 -2.53 -5.96
N THR A 117 8.99 -2.12 -7.19
CA THR A 117 8.60 -0.73 -7.48
C THR A 117 7.29 -0.38 -6.79
N ILE A 118 7.28 0.72 -6.04
CA ILE A 118 6.12 1.24 -5.32
C ILE A 118 5.15 1.88 -6.32
N TYR A 119 3.88 1.50 -6.24
CA TYR A 119 2.78 2.12 -6.98
C TYR A 119 1.83 2.82 -6.02
N VAL A 120 1.88 4.16 -5.96
CA VAL A 120 1.02 4.99 -5.11
C VAL A 120 0.09 5.84 -5.95
N TYR A 121 -1.22 5.67 -5.77
CA TYR A 121 -2.22 6.38 -6.56
C TYR A 121 -3.32 7.02 -5.71
N PRO A 122 -3.95 8.12 -6.20
CA PRO A 122 -5.12 8.68 -5.57
C PRO A 122 -6.39 7.89 -5.85
N ILE A 123 -7.20 7.69 -4.82
CA ILE A 123 -8.54 7.10 -4.90
C ILE A 123 -9.54 8.05 -4.24
N TYR A 124 -10.74 8.17 -4.83
CA TYR A 124 -11.81 9.07 -4.37
C TYR A 124 -11.36 10.53 -4.19
N GLY A 125 -10.37 10.97 -4.98
CA GLY A 125 -9.83 12.34 -4.97
C GLY A 125 -8.93 12.70 -3.78
N ILE A 126 -9.13 12.08 -2.61
CA ILE A 126 -8.51 12.54 -1.34
C ILE A 126 -7.65 11.49 -0.65
N TYR A 127 -7.75 10.21 -1.04
CA TYR A 127 -7.07 9.11 -0.37
C TYR A 127 -6.00 8.52 -1.27
N LEU A 128 -5.02 7.83 -0.67
CA LEU A 128 -3.99 7.11 -1.38
C LEU A 128 -4.13 5.61 -1.13
N CYS A 129 -3.64 4.81 -2.07
CA CYS A 129 -3.37 3.39 -1.88
C CYS A 129 -1.91 3.13 -2.28
N MET A 130 -1.25 2.21 -1.59
CA MET A 130 0.13 1.80 -1.85
C MET A 130 0.16 0.34 -2.28
N ASN A 131 0.72 0.10 -3.45
CA ASN A 131 0.94 -1.23 -4.02
C ASN A 131 2.42 -1.40 -4.28
N VAL A 132 2.84 -2.64 -4.53
CA VAL A 132 4.20 -2.98 -4.91
C VAL A 132 4.14 -3.88 -6.14
N SER A 133 4.88 -3.50 -7.19
CA SER A 133 5.02 -4.30 -8.42
C SER A 133 5.58 -5.68 -8.07
N SER A 134 5.02 -6.72 -8.67
CA SER A 134 5.49 -8.10 -8.56
C SER A 134 6.11 -8.57 -9.87
N GLU A 135 6.51 -9.84 -9.93
CA GLU A 135 6.69 -10.49 -11.23
C GLU A 135 5.35 -10.52 -11.99
N GLY A 136 5.41 -10.37 -13.31
CA GLY A 136 4.26 -10.35 -14.20
C GLY A 136 3.91 -8.95 -14.72
N GLU A 137 3.61 -8.84 -16.01
CA GLU A 137 3.33 -7.58 -16.69
C GLU A 137 2.07 -6.89 -16.13
N GLY A 138 2.28 -5.72 -15.50
CA GLY A 138 1.19 -4.96 -14.89
C GLY A 138 0.69 -5.57 -13.59
N ALA A 139 1.38 -6.54 -12.99
CA ALA A 139 0.96 -7.18 -11.75
C ALA A 139 1.47 -6.41 -10.51
N ALA A 140 0.62 -6.27 -9.49
CA ALA A 140 1.00 -5.60 -8.26
C ALA A 140 0.19 -6.07 -7.06
N VAL A 141 0.80 -5.96 -5.89
CA VAL A 141 0.18 -6.31 -4.61
C VAL A 141 -0.20 -5.04 -3.86
N LEU A 142 -1.49 -4.88 -3.54
CA LEU A 142 -1.97 -3.82 -2.67
C LEU A 142 -1.70 -4.17 -1.21
N LEU A 143 -1.08 -3.25 -0.46
CA LEU A 143 -1.02 -3.32 0.99
C LEU A 143 -2.34 -2.77 1.57
N ARG A 144 -3.03 -3.57 2.38
CA ARG A 144 -4.37 -3.21 2.89
C ARG A 144 -4.42 -2.94 4.36
N SER A 145 -3.68 -3.70 5.15
CA SER A 145 -3.68 -3.48 6.59
C SER A 145 -2.36 -3.80 7.23
N LEU A 146 -2.05 -3.01 8.27
CA LEU A 146 -0.90 -3.22 9.14
C LEU A 146 -1.34 -3.34 10.61
N GLU A 147 -0.60 -4.12 11.37
CA GLU A 147 -0.51 -4.04 12.83
C GLU A 147 0.54 -2.97 13.19
N PRO A 148 0.18 -1.86 13.88
CA PRO A 148 1.15 -0.86 14.30
C PRO A 148 2.12 -1.41 15.35
N LEU A 149 3.42 -1.37 15.07
CA LEU A 149 4.48 -1.86 15.98
C LEU A 149 5.27 -0.74 16.66
N GLN A 150 5.50 0.37 15.96
CA GLN A 150 6.26 1.51 16.50
C GLN A 150 5.73 2.82 15.93
N GLY A 151 5.67 3.87 16.75
CA GLY A 151 5.28 5.22 16.33
C GLY A 151 3.77 5.49 16.38
N GLN A 152 3.02 4.69 17.14
CA GLN A 152 1.56 4.79 17.28
C GLN A 152 1.07 6.20 17.67
N PRO A 153 1.73 6.96 18.57
CA PRO A 153 1.34 8.35 18.85
C PRO A 153 1.36 9.24 17.59
N VAL A 154 2.41 9.14 16.78
CA VAL A 154 2.57 9.89 15.52
C VAL A 154 1.53 9.45 14.49
N MET A 155 1.34 8.13 14.31
CA MET A 155 0.29 7.60 13.44
C MET A 155 -1.10 8.13 13.81
N ARG A 156 -1.38 8.23 15.11
CA ARG A 156 -2.66 8.74 15.62
C ARG A 156 -2.84 10.21 15.31
N GLN A 157 -1.80 11.03 15.45
CA GLN A 157 -1.82 12.44 15.11
C GLN A 157 -2.07 12.64 13.60
N LEU A 158 -1.34 11.94 12.74
CA LEU A 158 -1.51 12.00 11.29
C LEU A 158 -2.93 11.62 10.86
N ARG A 159 -3.50 10.58 11.48
CA ARG A 159 -4.88 10.13 11.24
C ARG A 159 -5.93 11.09 11.80
N ALA A 160 -5.66 11.77 12.91
CA ALA A 160 -6.57 12.73 13.54
C ALA A 160 -6.68 14.04 12.73
N ALA A 161 -5.62 14.48 12.07
CA ALA A 161 -5.59 15.72 11.28
C ALA A 161 -6.63 15.78 10.15
N ARG A 162 -7.18 14.62 9.73
CA ARG A 162 -8.24 14.52 8.70
C ARG A 162 -9.62 14.19 9.27
N ARG A 163 -9.78 14.19 10.59
CA ARG A 163 -11.04 13.90 11.29
C ARG A 163 -11.66 15.21 11.78
N LYS A 164 -12.98 15.17 12.01
CA LYS A 164 -13.71 16.30 12.62
C LYS A 164 -13.17 16.58 14.01
N GLU A 165 -13.15 17.84 14.39
CA GLU A 165 -12.87 18.26 15.77
C GLU A 165 -13.83 17.57 16.75
N GLY A 166 -13.33 17.18 17.92
CA GLY A 166 -14.10 16.41 18.92
C GLY A 166 -14.33 14.94 18.57
N ALA A 167 -13.84 14.43 17.44
CA ALA A 167 -13.95 12.99 17.14
C ALA A 167 -13.21 12.16 18.19
N ARG A 168 -13.80 11.02 18.60
CA ARG A 168 -13.15 10.11 19.54
C ARG A 168 -11.75 9.73 19.09
N GLN A 169 -10.89 9.49 20.09
CA GLN A 169 -9.56 8.97 19.85
C GLN A 169 -9.63 7.60 19.16
N LEU A 170 -8.75 7.41 18.17
CA LEU A 170 -8.59 6.14 17.48
C LEU A 170 -7.92 5.14 18.41
N LYS A 171 -8.35 3.87 18.37
CA LYS A 171 -7.63 2.75 18.98
C LYS A 171 -6.52 2.29 18.03
N ASP A 172 -5.52 1.57 18.54
CA ASP A 172 -4.35 1.18 17.73
C ASP A 172 -4.72 0.32 16.53
N LYS A 173 -5.61 -0.65 16.71
CA LYS A 173 -6.16 -1.46 15.62
C LYS A 173 -6.88 -0.67 14.52
N GLU A 174 -7.18 0.60 14.73
CA GLU A 174 -7.89 1.48 13.78
C GLU A 174 -6.95 2.43 13.02
N LEU A 175 -5.66 2.44 13.38
CA LEU A 175 -4.67 3.31 12.76
C LEU A 175 -4.41 2.89 11.31
N CYS A 176 -4.21 1.59 11.09
CA CYS A 176 -3.76 1.03 9.80
C CYS A 176 -4.72 -0.01 9.21
N ASN A 177 -5.94 -0.19 9.73
CA ASN A 177 -6.90 -1.19 9.23
C ASN A 177 -7.67 -0.77 7.96
N GLY A 178 -6.93 -0.47 6.91
CA GLY A 178 -7.43 -0.14 5.58
C GLY A 178 -6.36 0.51 4.70
N PRO A 179 -6.43 0.34 3.37
CA PRO A 179 -5.34 0.71 2.45
C PRO A 179 -5.01 2.20 2.50
N SER A 180 -6.04 3.05 2.61
CA SER A 180 -5.83 4.50 2.75
C SER A 180 -5.55 4.94 4.18
N LYS A 181 -5.88 4.11 5.18
CA LYS A 181 -5.58 4.41 6.58
C LYS A 181 -4.09 4.20 6.85
N LEU A 182 -3.50 3.10 6.38
CA LEU A 182 -2.06 2.86 6.53
C LEU A 182 -1.24 3.93 5.79
N CYS A 183 -1.65 4.37 4.59
CA CYS A 183 -0.94 5.46 3.90
C CYS A 183 -0.96 6.76 4.71
N GLN A 184 -2.06 7.07 5.41
CA GLN A 184 -2.12 8.25 6.28
C GLN A 184 -1.33 8.07 7.56
N ALA A 185 -1.45 6.91 8.21
CA ALA A 185 -0.76 6.62 9.46
C ALA A 185 0.76 6.62 9.30
N LEU A 186 1.26 6.18 8.14
CA LEU A 186 2.69 6.19 7.81
C LEU A 186 3.14 7.42 7.02
N ASP A 187 2.28 8.44 6.85
CA ASP A 187 2.57 9.63 6.03
C ASP A 187 3.21 9.28 4.67
N ILE A 188 2.58 8.35 3.94
CA ILE A 188 3.00 7.93 2.60
C ILE A 188 2.51 8.98 1.60
N PRO A 189 3.41 9.75 0.96
CA PRO A 189 3.04 10.79 0.02
C PRO A 189 3.01 10.25 -1.41
N ARG A 190 2.38 11.01 -2.32
CA ARG A 190 2.32 10.68 -3.76
C ARG A 190 3.69 10.53 -4.42
N TYR A 191 4.72 11.22 -3.95
CA TYR A 191 6.04 11.18 -4.56
C TYR A 191 6.81 9.87 -4.27
N PHE A 192 6.25 8.97 -3.47
CA PHE A 192 6.76 7.60 -3.34
C PHE A 192 6.41 6.73 -4.55
N ASP A 193 5.49 7.18 -5.40
CA ASP A 193 5.19 6.47 -6.65
C ASP A 193 6.46 6.31 -7.50
N ARG A 194 6.64 5.11 -8.05
CA ARG A 194 7.80 4.66 -8.85
C ARG A 194 9.14 4.59 -8.11
N ARG A 195 9.16 4.74 -6.79
CA ARG A 195 10.37 4.47 -5.99
C ARG A 195 10.58 2.97 -5.78
N ASP A 196 11.81 2.57 -5.49
CA ASP A 196 12.19 1.17 -5.31
C ASP A 196 12.21 0.77 -3.84
N LEU A 197 11.27 -0.09 -3.41
CA LEU A 197 11.15 -0.51 -2.01
C LEU A 197 12.37 -1.31 -1.52
N ALA A 198 13.14 -1.93 -2.43
CA ALA A 198 14.34 -2.69 -2.10
C ALA A 198 15.53 -1.78 -1.75
N SER A 199 15.56 -0.52 -2.22
CA SER A 199 16.71 0.39 -2.04
C SER A 199 16.37 1.78 -1.45
N ASP A 200 15.09 2.18 -1.41
CA ASP A 200 14.66 3.49 -0.91
C ASP A 200 15.07 3.73 0.57
N PRO A 201 15.60 4.92 0.92
CA PRO A 201 16.08 5.21 2.27
C PRO A 201 14.97 5.64 3.25
N GLU A 202 13.78 5.97 2.78
CA GLU A 202 12.66 6.51 3.55
C GLU A 202 11.56 5.48 3.80
N VAL A 203 11.48 4.44 2.98
CA VAL A 203 10.54 3.33 3.10
C VAL A 203 11.17 2.02 2.65
N TRP A 204 11.01 0.97 3.46
CA TRP A 204 11.51 -0.36 3.14
C TRP A 204 10.71 -1.43 3.86
N LEU A 205 10.95 -2.70 3.49
CA LEU A 205 10.41 -3.85 4.20
C LEU A 205 11.50 -4.59 4.94
N GLU A 206 11.15 -5.09 6.11
CA GLU A 206 12.01 -5.94 6.92
C GLU A 206 11.40 -7.33 7.15
N ARG A 207 12.28 -8.33 7.25
CA ARG A 207 11.96 -9.60 7.90
C ARG A 207 11.90 -9.37 9.41
N ASP A 208 10.83 -9.83 10.04
CA ASP A 208 10.76 -9.92 11.49
C ASP A 208 11.49 -11.18 11.97
N PRO A 209 12.64 -11.08 12.66
CA PRO A 209 13.40 -12.25 13.11
C PRO A 209 12.65 -13.04 14.20
N ASN A 210 11.68 -12.42 14.88
CA ASN A 210 10.93 -13.04 15.96
C ASN A 210 9.63 -13.69 15.49
N THR A 211 9.31 -13.59 14.20
CA THR A 211 8.07 -14.14 13.63
C THR A 211 8.42 -15.14 12.53
N ASN A 212 8.01 -16.38 12.72
CA ASN A 212 8.06 -17.39 11.67
C ASN A 212 7.15 -16.98 10.50
N PRO A 213 7.45 -17.38 9.26
CA PRO A 213 6.50 -17.26 8.16
C PRO A 213 5.12 -17.77 8.60
N ALA A 214 4.07 -17.05 8.23
CA ALA A 214 2.73 -17.48 8.57
C ALA A 214 2.46 -18.84 7.93
N GLU A 215 2.19 -19.84 8.76
CA GLU A 215 1.80 -21.17 8.28
C GLU A 215 0.59 -21.07 7.35
N PRO A 216 0.49 -21.90 6.29
CA PRO A 216 -0.61 -21.81 5.32
C PRO A 216 -2.01 -21.81 5.95
N HIS A 217 -2.22 -22.56 7.04
CA HIS A 217 -3.50 -22.62 7.77
C HIS A 217 -3.85 -21.34 8.57
N ASN A 218 -2.91 -20.40 8.66
CA ASN A 218 -3.11 -19.09 9.28
C ASN A 218 -3.31 -17.97 8.25
N ILE A 219 -3.21 -18.27 6.96
CA ILE A 219 -3.48 -17.34 5.87
C ILE A 219 -4.87 -17.64 5.31
N VAL A 220 -5.76 -16.67 5.38
CA VAL A 220 -7.09 -16.75 4.79
C VAL A 220 -7.04 -16.18 3.38
N SER A 221 -7.48 -16.97 2.40
CA SER A 221 -7.71 -16.52 1.02
C SER A 221 -9.18 -16.17 0.85
N ALA A 222 -9.48 -14.95 0.39
CA ALA A 222 -10.85 -14.44 0.30
C ALA A 222 -11.04 -13.54 -0.94
N PRO A 223 -12.29 -13.27 -1.34
CA PRO A 223 -12.60 -12.22 -2.30
C PRO A 223 -12.02 -10.86 -1.88
N ARG A 224 -11.54 -10.10 -2.87
CA ARG A 224 -11.04 -8.73 -2.72
C ARG A 224 -12.17 -7.75 -2.42
N ILE A 225 -11.83 -6.59 -1.84
CA ILE A 225 -12.79 -5.63 -1.30
C ILE A 225 -12.95 -4.43 -2.24
N GLY A 226 -14.18 -4.02 -2.51
CA GLY A 226 -14.46 -2.80 -3.30
C GLY A 226 -14.36 -3.01 -4.81
N ILE A 227 -14.46 -4.27 -5.27
CA ILE A 227 -14.42 -4.65 -6.68
C ILE A 227 -15.67 -5.43 -7.10
N GLU A 228 -16.77 -5.35 -6.35
CA GLU A 228 -18.00 -6.14 -6.52
C GLU A 228 -18.60 -6.04 -7.92
N SER A 229 -18.36 -4.92 -8.63
CA SER A 229 -18.81 -4.67 -9.99
C SER A 229 -18.03 -5.43 -11.08
N HIS A 230 -16.98 -6.19 -10.76
CA HIS A 230 -16.07 -6.81 -11.74
C HIS A 230 -16.39 -8.29 -12.05
N GLY A 231 -17.63 -8.72 -11.88
CA GLY A 231 -18.10 -10.05 -12.30
C GLY A 231 -17.36 -11.19 -11.60
N GLU A 232 -16.87 -12.17 -12.38
CA GLU A 232 -16.14 -13.33 -11.85
C GLU A 232 -14.86 -12.94 -11.07
N TRP A 233 -14.19 -11.86 -11.48
CA TRP A 233 -12.96 -11.35 -10.87
C TRP A 233 -13.17 -10.85 -9.44
N ALA A 234 -14.40 -10.46 -9.12
CA ALA A 234 -14.81 -10.07 -7.77
C ALA A 234 -14.86 -11.26 -6.81
N ARG A 235 -15.02 -12.49 -7.32
CA ARG A 235 -15.14 -13.72 -6.50
C ARG A 235 -13.81 -14.44 -6.33
N LYS A 236 -12.78 -14.09 -7.10
CA LYS A 236 -11.46 -14.72 -7.02
C LYS A 236 -10.86 -14.55 -5.62
N PRO A 237 -10.27 -15.60 -5.00
CA PRO A 237 -9.77 -15.59 -3.63
C PRO A 237 -8.38 -14.93 -3.52
N TRP A 238 -8.22 -13.74 -4.09
CA TRP A 238 -6.94 -13.04 -4.25
C TRP A 238 -6.69 -11.94 -3.21
N ARG A 239 -7.43 -11.98 -2.10
CA ARG A 239 -7.13 -11.23 -0.88
C ARG A 239 -6.61 -12.20 0.17
N PHE A 240 -5.50 -11.84 0.81
CA PHE A 240 -4.85 -12.67 1.81
C PHE A 240 -4.73 -11.93 3.13
N TYR A 241 -5.05 -12.58 4.24
CA TYR A 241 -4.87 -11.98 5.56
C TYR A 241 -4.60 -13.01 6.66
N LEU A 242 -4.02 -12.52 7.77
CA LEU A 242 -3.76 -13.34 8.95
C LEU A 242 -5.06 -13.63 9.71
N ARG A 243 -5.42 -14.91 9.83
CA ARG A 243 -6.66 -15.39 10.47
C ARG A 243 -6.78 -14.87 11.91
N GLY A 244 -7.96 -14.34 12.27
CA GLY A 244 -8.24 -13.86 13.63
C GLY A 244 -7.46 -12.61 14.06
N HIS A 245 -6.63 -12.02 13.19
CA HIS A 245 -5.80 -10.89 13.56
C HIS A 245 -6.63 -9.58 13.71
N PRO A 246 -6.56 -8.87 14.85
CA PRO A 246 -7.49 -7.77 15.17
C PRO A 246 -7.34 -6.52 14.30
N CYS A 247 -6.22 -6.40 13.57
CA CYS A 247 -5.96 -5.30 12.66
C CYS A 247 -6.44 -5.57 11.22
N VAL A 248 -6.91 -6.78 10.87
CA VAL A 248 -7.48 -7.03 9.53
C VAL A 248 -8.63 -6.07 9.26
N SER A 249 -8.69 -5.49 8.05
CA SER A 249 -9.64 -4.43 7.74
C SER A 249 -11.07 -4.93 7.61
N VAL A 250 -11.27 -6.08 6.93
CA VAL A 250 -12.58 -6.74 6.79
C VAL A 250 -12.40 -8.25 6.90
N VAL A 251 -13.01 -8.86 7.91
CA VAL A 251 -12.98 -10.31 8.12
C VAL A 251 -14.03 -10.98 7.23
N ASN A 252 -13.64 -12.06 6.54
CA ASN A 252 -14.56 -12.96 5.84
C ASN A 252 -14.70 -14.27 6.65
N LYS A 253 -15.79 -14.38 7.40
CA LYS A 253 -16.05 -15.54 8.29
C LYS A 253 -16.20 -16.86 7.54
N GLU A 254 -16.70 -16.83 6.31
CA GLU A 254 -16.83 -18.04 5.49
C GLU A 254 -15.47 -18.53 5.02
N ALA A 255 -14.63 -17.64 4.49
CA ALA A 255 -13.27 -17.98 4.12
C ALA A 255 -12.45 -18.49 5.31
N GLU A 256 -12.62 -17.90 6.51
CA GLU A 256 -11.96 -18.39 7.73
C GLU A 256 -12.34 -19.84 8.09
N ARG A 257 -13.62 -20.21 7.94
CA ARG A 257 -14.08 -21.59 8.16
C ARG A 257 -13.48 -22.56 7.13
N GLN A 258 -13.41 -22.14 5.88
CA GLN A 258 -12.86 -22.95 4.79
C GLN A 258 -11.36 -23.21 4.99
N THR A 259 -10.58 -22.18 5.34
CA THR A 259 -9.16 -22.32 5.69
C THR A 259 -8.94 -23.30 6.84
N LEU A 260 -9.79 -23.27 7.86
CA LEU A 260 -9.73 -24.22 9.00
C LEU A 260 -10.03 -25.67 8.60
N SER A 261 -10.95 -25.87 7.66
CA SER A 261 -11.35 -27.20 7.20
C SER A 261 -10.36 -27.86 6.24
N GLY A 262 -9.27 -27.18 5.86
CA GLY A 262 -8.32 -27.66 4.85
C GLY A 262 -8.82 -27.54 3.40
N ASN A 263 -10.08 -27.16 3.20
CA ASN A 263 -10.63 -26.80 1.89
C ASN A 263 -10.17 -25.40 1.50
N VAL A 264 -8.92 -25.27 1.08
CA VAL A 264 -8.39 -24.01 0.55
C VAL A 264 -9.05 -23.74 -0.80
N MET A 265 -9.68 -22.57 -0.98
CA MET A 265 -10.10 -22.14 -2.31
C MET A 265 -8.85 -22.08 -3.21
N ASN A 266 -8.81 -22.92 -4.26
CA ASN A 266 -7.71 -22.93 -5.23
C ASN A 266 -7.48 -21.51 -5.76
N ASP A 267 -6.27 -21.00 -5.55
CA ASP A 267 -5.82 -19.67 -5.93
C ASP A 267 -5.20 -19.63 -7.34
N LEU A 268 -5.39 -20.71 -8.11
CA LEU A 268 -4.88 -20.90 -9.46
C LEU A 268 -5.15 -19.64 -10.32
N GLY A 269 -4.06 -19.03 -10.78
CA GLY A 269 -4.09 -18.07 -11.89
C GLY A 269 -4.55 -18.77 -13.17
N PRO A 270 -4.75 -18.02 -14.28
CA PRO A 270 -4.96 -18.64 -15.58
C PRO A 270 -3.83 -19.65 -15.83
N SER A 271 -4.20 -20.89 -16.10
CA SER A 271 -3.28 -21.99 -16.37
C SER A 271 -2.41 -21.69 -17.58
N ASP A 272 -1.10 -21.92 -17.46
CA ASP A 272 -0.23 -22.12 -18.61
C ASP A 272 -0.80 -23.27 -19.45
N GLU A 273 -1.54 -22.94 -20.51
CA GLU A 273 -1.87 -23.90 -21.55
C GLU A 273 -0.56 -24.34 -22.19
N GLN A 274 -0.28 -25.64 -22.01
CA GLN A 274 0.82 -26.35 -22.63
C GLN A 274 0.86 -26.04 -24.12
N SER A 275 2.03 -25.62 -24.61
CA SER A 275 2.34 -25.53 -26.02
C SER A 275 2.09 -26.87 -26.69
N ASP A 276 1.02 -26.94 -27.47
CA ASP A 276 0.74 -28.02 -28.41
C ASP A 276 1.90 -28.09 -29.40
N THR A 277 2.84 -29.01 -29.15
CA THR A 277 3.89 -29.34 -30.10
C THR A 277 3.25 -30.09 -31.25
N GLY A 278 2.83 -29.34 -32.27
CA GLY A 278 2.38 -29.88 -33.54
C GLY A 278 3.45 -30.77 -34.16
N GLN A 279 3.27 -32.09 -34.04
CA GLN A 279 4.02 -33.06 -34.82
C GLN A 279 3.58 -32.97 -36.28
N HIS A 280 4.45 -32.39 -37.11
CA HIS A 280 4.37 -32.46 -38.56
C HIS A 280 4.59 -33.91 -39.01
N ASN A 281 3.50 -34.55 -39.43
CA ASN A 281 3.54 -35.87 -40.07
C ASN A 281 3.97 -35.70 -41.53
N VAL A 282 5.23 -36.05 -41.83
CA VAL A 282 5.74 -36.17 -43.20
C VAL A 282 5.09 -37.39 -43.85
N LYS A 283 4.13 -37.20 -44.75
CA LYS A 283 3.67 -38.24 -45.66
C LYS A 283 4.71 -38.43 -46.77
N ARG A 284 5.34 -39.61 -46.79
CA ARG A 284 5.95 -40.19 -47.99
C ARG A 284 4.84 -40.81 -48.85
N THR A 285 4.67 -40.28 -50.07
CA THR A 285 4.33 -40.99 -51.31
C THR A 285 4.61 -40.05 -52.46
#